data_AF-A0A9K3GKA7-F1
#
_entry.id   AF-A0A9K3GKA7-F1
#
_cell.length_a   1.000
_cell.length_b   1.000
_cell.length_c   1.000
_cell.angle_alpha   90.00
_cell.angle_beta   90.00
_cell.angle_gamma   90.00
#
_symmetry.space_group_name_H-M   'P 1'
#
loop_
_entity.id
_entity.type
_entity.pdbx_description
1 polymer ?
#
loop_
_entity_poly.entity_id
_entity_poly.type
_entity_poly.pdbx_seq_one_letter_code
_entity_poly.pdbx_strand_id
1 'polypeptide(L)'
;MSDPTNTVYVSNLASSVTRGRLQEFFAFAGTIENCNVHHNEEGDITQAAVTFSSPEALGTATLLHNAVLDGRPINVQLQPSSSPLPFAQGEELDSSTSCSPVSDDAPGTSGATALRSNQGPNRYGVNLAVETFLMQTAPKDAEILYLWQNEPVVVIGKHQNPWLECRLDVMEDEGARLARRDSGGGAVYQDLGNLNYTRITPSEGFEPVATAGIITDSIAAMGIDGCAYSGRNDITVQGSKVSGTAFKKTPQNTLQHGTLLVDVDLGALGRYLTPDKAKLESKGVTSVQSRVSNLVEHCPSVSTSIMADEIERQFQERYGHVEGVTLSESDLLAIPELSAAHQKLSSWAWRYGHTPRFEHSCGSRYGWGRVDALYSVDRQSNKLRDISLYSDSLCPDVID
;
A
#
# COMPACT_ATOMS: atom_id res chain seq x y z
N MET A 1 37.25 -11.41 14.98
CA MET A 1 36.42 -12.62 15.03
C MET A 1 35.00 -12.12 15.16
N SER A 2 34.22 -12.23 14.09
CA SER A 2 32.86 -11.68 13.96
C SER A 2 31.90 -12.38 14.91
N ASP A 3 31.09 -11.60 15.62
CA ASP A 3 30.11 -12.08 16.60
C ASP A 3 29.06 -12.96 15.91
N PRO A 4 28.79 -14.21 16.36
CA PRO A 4 27.78 -15.08 15.76
C PRO A 4 26.34 -14.56 15.86
N THR A 5 26.09 -13.42 16.51
CA THR A 5 24.75 -12.86 16.71
C THR A 5 24.08 -12.35 15.42
N ASN A 6 24.84 -12.02 14.38
CA ASN A 6 24.31 -11.42 13.14
C ASN A 6 24.38 -12.35 11.92
N THR A 7 24.17 -13.66 12.11
CA THR A 7 24.26 -14.64 11.03
C THR A 7 22.95 -15.36 10.78
N VAL A 8 22.56 -15.48 9.50
CA VAL A 8 21.50 -16.39 9.05
C VAL A 8 22.09 -17.63 8.39
N TYR A 9 21.43 -18.76 8.56
CA TYR A 9 21.78 -20.05 7.98
C TYR A 9 20.78 -20.38 6.87
N VAL A 10 21.32 -20.66 5.69
CA VAL A 10 20.58 -20.92 4.47
C VAL A 10 20.79 -22.37 4.06
N SER A 11 19.71 -23.08 3.74
CA SER A 11 19.74 -24.47 3.25
C SER A 11 18.75 -24.69 2.13
N ASN A 12 18.71 -25.91 1.57
CA ASN A 12 17.91 -26.28 0.39
C ASN A 12 18.30 -25.51 -0.89
N LEU A 13 19.60 -25.23 -1.05
CA LEU A 13 20.13 -24.52 -2.21
C LEU A 13 20.15 -25.43 -3.46
N ALA A 14 19.86 -24.85 -4.63
CA ALA A 14 20.06 -25.54 -5.90
C ALA A 14 21.57 -25.69 -6.20
N SER A 15 21.97 -26.76 -6.89
CA SER A 15 23.38 -27.00 -7.24
C SER A 15 23.98 -25.91 -8.15
N SER A 16 23.15 -25.13 -8.85
CA SER A 16 23.57 -23.97 -9.64
C SER A 16 23.94 -22.74 -8.82
N VAL A 17 23.56 -22.69 -7.53
CA VAL A 17 23.75 -21.51 -6.69
C VAL A 17 25.24 -21.31 -6.41
N THR A 18 25.72 -20.09 -6.64
CA THR A 18 27.09 -19.69 -6.34
C THR A 18 27.14 -18.76 -5.13
N ARG A 19 28.32 -18.63 -4.51
CA ARG A 19 28.56 -17.66 -3.43
C ARG A 19 28.19 -16.22 -3.84
N GLY A 20 28.55 -15.80 -5.04
CA GLY A 20 28.22 -14.47 -5.54
C GLY A 20 26.70 -14.26 -5.65
N ARG A 21 25.99 -15.31 -6.10
CA ARG A 21 24.53 -15.27 -6.20
C ARG A 21 23.85 -15.18 -4.84
N LEU A 22 24.36 -15.89 -3.83
CA LEU A 22 23.91 -15.76 -2.44
C LEU A 22 24.15 -14.35 -1.91
N GLN A 23 25.31 -13.76 -2.17
CA GLN A 23 25.62 -12.39 -1.74
C GLN A 23 24.68 -11.37 -2.38
N GLU A 24 24.41 -11.47 -3.68
CA GLU A 24 23.43 -10.61 -4.36
C GLU A 24 22.02 -10.79 -3.77
N PHE A 25 21.60 -12.04 -3.54
CA PHE A 25 20.26 -12.35 -3.06
C PHE A 25 20.03 -11.84 -1.64
N PHE A 26 21.01 -12.03 -0.75
CA PHE A 26 20.93 -11.58 0.64
C PHE A 26 21.34 -10.13 0.84
N ALA A 27 21.90 -9.44 -0.16
CA ALA A 27 22.18 -8.01 -0.08
C ALA A 27 20.90 -7.18 0.16
N PHE A 28 19.74 -7.72 -0.20
CA PHE A 28 18.41 -7.19 0.15
C PHE A 28 18.23 -7.00 1.67
N ALA A 29 18.81 -7.88 2.48
CA ALA A 29 18.63 -7.86 3.92
C ALA A 29 19.56 -6.86 4.63
N GLY A 30 20.72 -6.56 4.06
CA GLY A 30 21.69 -5.62 4.63
C GLY A 30 23.09 -5.79 4.07
N THR A 31 24.06 -5.03 4.61
CA THR A 31 25.47 -5.17 4.19
C THR A 31 26.03 -6.49 4.72
N ILE A 32 26.47 -7.36 3.80
CA ILE A 32 27.04 -8.66 4.13
C ILE A 32 28.53 -8.50 4.45
N GLU A 33 28.92 -8.82 5.69
CA GLU A 33 30.33 -8.86 6.09
C GLU A 33 31.01 -10.17 5.67
N ASN A 34 30.27 -11.27 5.79
CA ASN A 34 30.80 -12.59 5.44
C ASN A 34 29.70 -13.50 4.86
N CYS A 35 30.09 -14.38 3.95
CA CYS A 35 29.22 -15.39 3.37
C CYS A 35 30.04 -16.67 3.25
N ASN A 36 29.87 -17.58 4.20
CA ASN A 36 30.53 -18.88 4.23
C ASN A 36 29.61 -19.91 3.59
N VAL A 37 30.13 -20.74 2.70
CA VAL A 37 29.34 -21.77 1.99
C VAL A 37 29.89 -23.15 2.33
N HIS A 38 29.00 -24.11 2.50
CA HIS A 38 29.33 -25.52 2.75
C HIS A 38 29.04 -26.33 1.50
N HIS A 39 30.02 -27.12 1.07
CA HIS A 39 29.92 -27.97 -0.12
C HIS A 39 29.66 -29.43 0.28
N ASN A 40 28.93 -30.19 -0.56
CA ASN A 40 28.87 -31.64 -0.44
C ASN A 40 30.11 -32.32 -1.09
N GLU A 41 30.16 -33.66 -1.05
CA GLU A 41 31.24 -34.45 -1.65
C GLU A 41 31.34 -34.29 -3.19
N GLU A 42 30.26 -33.84 -3.83
CA GLU A 42 30.18 -33.57 -5.28
C GLU A 42 30.62 -32.15 -5.65
N GLY A 43 30.87 -31.28 -4.66
CA GLY A 43 31.32 -29.90 -4.85
C GLY A 43 30.21 -28.85 -4.93
N ASP A 44 28.94 -29.24 -4.77
CA ASP A 44 27.78 -28.35 -4.81
C ASP A 44 27.55 -27.66 -3.47
N ILE A 45 27.14 -26.39 -3.50
CA ILE A 45 26.78 -25.63 -2.30
C ILE A 45 25.43 -26.15 -1.76
N THR A 46 25.43 -26.74 -0.57
CA THR A 46 24.22 -27.27 0.06
C THR A 46 23.69 -26.37 1.17
N GLN A 47 24.58 -25.65 1.85
CA GLN A 47 24.25 -24.74 2.93
C GLN A 47 25.15 -23.51 2.88
N ALA A 48 24.69 -22.40 3.45
CA ALA A 48 25.47 -21.18 3.60
C ALA A 48 25.17 -20.50 4.94
N ALA A 49 26.15 -19.80 5.48
CA ALA A 49 26.01 -18.90 6.62
C ALA A 49 26.34 -17.49 6.14
N VAL A 50 25.36 -16.58 6.21
CA VAL A 50 25.49 -15.19 5.77
C VAL A 50 25.47 -14.29 6.99
N THR A 51 26.57 -13.58 7.23
CA THR A 51 26.77 -12.68 8.37
C THR A 51 26.65 -11.23 7.92
N PHE A 52 25.79 -10.47 8.60
CA PHE A 52 25.50 -9.08 8.30
C PHE A 52 26.18 -8.13 9.28
N SER A 53 26.43 -6.89 8.84
CA SER A 53 27.04 -5.85 9.68
C SER A 53 26.12 -5.30 10.77
N SER A 54 24.80 -5.50 10.65
CA SER A 54 23.82 -5.02 11.62
C SER A 54 22.78 -6.11 11.96
N PRO A 55 22.29 -6.15 13.22
CA PRO A 55 21.30 -7.12 13.66
C PRO A 55 19.91 -6.93 13.03
N GLU A 56 19.57 -5.71 12.59
CA GLU A 56 18.30 -5.40 11.92
C GLU A 56 18.16 -6.18 10.60
N ALA A 57 19.29 -6.49 9.94
CA ALA A 57 19.32 -7.27 8.71
C ALA A 57 18.81 -8.71 8.88
N LEU A 58 18.82 -9.25 10.10
CA LEU A 58 18.36 -10.62 10.37
C LEU A 58 16.86 -10.78 10.16
N GLY A 59 16.07 -9.78 10.56
CA GLY A 59 14.62 -9.79 10.33
C GLY A 59 14.32 -9.84 8.84
N THR A 60 14.92 -8.92 8.07
CA THR A 60 14.74 -8.84 6.62
C THR A 60 15.26 -10.09 5.89
N ALA A 61 16.37 -10.67 6.34
CA ALA A 61 16.89 -11.92 5.76
C ALA A 61 15.96 -13.11 6.02
N THR A 62 15.28 -13.15 7.16
CA THR A 62 14.36 -14.24 7.51
C THR A 62 13.09 -14.19 6.66
N LEU A 63 12.66 -13.00 6.19
CA LEU A 63 11.57 -12.85 5.19
C LEU A 63 11.87 -13.57 3.86
N LEU A 64 13.14 -13.87 3.57
CA LEU A 64 13.54 -14.64 2.39
C LEU A 64 13.40 -16.15 2.61
N HIS A 65 12.86 -16.59 3.74
CA HIS A 65 12.46 -17.98 3.93
C HIS A 65 11.43 -18.40 2.88
N ASN A 66 11.64 -19.55 2.24
CA ASN A 66 10.87 -20.08 1.13
C ASN A 66 10.90 -19.24 -0.16
N ALA A 67 11.76 -18.21 -0.22
CA ALA A 67 11.96 -17.46 -1.46
C ALA A 67 12.69 -18.32 -2.51
N VAL A 68 12.35 -18.12 -3.78
CA VAL A 68 12.89 -18.93 -4.87
C VAL A 68 14.25 -18.38 -5.31
N LEU A 69 15.31 -19.16 -5.09
CA LEU A 69 16.64 -18.90 -5.62
C LEU A 69 16.99 -19.98 -6.65
N ASP A 70 17.27 -19.55 -7.88
CA ASP A 70 17.57 -20.42 -9.02
C ASP A 70 16.55 -21.57 -9.20
N GLY A 71 15.26 -21.25 -9.02
CA GLY A 71 14.16 -22.19 -9.24
C GLY A 71 13.87 -23.15 -8.08
N ARG A 72 14.58 -23.04 -6.94
CA ARG A 72 14.26 -23.80 -5.72
C ARG A 72 13.96 -22.87 -4.53
N PRO A 73 12.97 -23.20 -3.69
CA PRO A 73 12.74 -22.49 -2.45
C PRO A 73 13.89 -22.73 -1.47
N ILE A 74 14.43 -21.67 -0.88
CA ILE A 74 15.50 -21.78 0.11
C ILE A 74 14.94 -21.69 1.53
N ASN A 75 15.62 -22.33 2.47
CA ASN A 75 15.26 -22.24 3.90
C ASN A 75 16.24 -21.29 4.58
N VAL A 76 15.73 -20.25 5.23
CA VAL A 76 16.53 -19.29 6.02
C VAL A 76 16.16 -19.41 7.50
N GLN A 77 17.15 -19.52 8.39
CA GLN A 77 16.98 -19.69 9.85
C GLN A 77 18.06 -18.95 10.65
N LEU A 78 17.74 -18.54 11.88
CA LEU A 78 18.67 -17.83 12.78
C LEU A 78 19.59 -18.75 13.61
N GLN A 79 19.32 -20.05 13.59
CA GLN A 79 20.16 -21.08 14.21
C GLN A 79 20.43 -22.19 13.20
N PRO A 80 21.62 -22.81 13.22
CA PRO A 80 21.88 -23.95 12.37
C PRO A 80 20.96 -25.10 12.82
N SER A 81 20.22 -25.68 11.87
CA SER A 81 19.29 -26.78 12.16
C SER A 81 20.03 -27.96 12.81
N SER A 82 19.77 -28.21 14.08
CA SER A 82 20.25 -29.40 14.78
C SER A 82 19.35 -30.59 14.46
N SER A 83 19.50 -31.22 13.29
CA SER A 83 18.98 -32.57 13.05
C SER A 83 19.73 -33.28 11.91
N PRO A 84 20.25 -34.51 12.14
CA PRO A 84 20.89 -35.32 11.10
C PRO A 84 19.86 -35.90 10.13
N LEU A 85 20.25 -35.99 8.86
CA LEU A 85 19.52 -36.72 7.81
C LEU A 85 19.29 -38.19 8.23
N PRO A 86 18.08 -38.76 8.10
CA PRO A 86 17.92 -40.20 8.20
C PRO A 86 18.34 -40.86 6.89
N PHE A 87 19.35 -41.73 6.99
CA PHE A 87 19.66 -42.75 5.99
C PHE A 87 18.47 -43.69 5.81
N ALA A 88 18.15 -44.01 4.57
CA ALA A 88 17.29 -45.11 4.19
C ALA A 88 17.95 -46.45 4.55
N GLN A 89 17.20 -47.37 5.16
CA GLN A 89 17.37 -48.82 5.05
C GLN A 89 16.12 -49.55 5.57
N GLY A 90 15.61 -50.50 4.77
CA GLY A 90 14.95 -51.71 5.28
C GLY A 90 13.42 -51.75 5.20
N GLU A 91 12.92 -52.56 4.26
CA GLU A 91 11.56 -53.08 4.16
C GLU A 91 11.15 -53.87 5.42
N GLU A 92 9.84 -53.88 5.75
CA GLU A 92 9.08 -55.14 5.87
C GLU A 92 7.56 -54.87 5.91
N LEU A 93 6.84 -55.70 5.13
CA LEU A 93 5.39 -55.85 5.05
C LEU A 93 4.82 -56.30 6.40
N ASP A 94 3.66 -55.75 6.82
CA ASP A 94 2.48 -56.62 6.98
C ASP A 94 1.14 -55.86 7.05
N SER A 95 0.10 -56.65 6.92
CA SER A 95 -1.22 -56.41 6.35
C SER A 95 -2.33 -56.04 7.34
N SER A 96 -3.43 -55.51 6.77
CA SER A 96 -4.85 -55.60 7.19
C SER A 96 -5.56 -54.37 7.79
N THR A 97 -6.39 -53.76 6.94
CA THR A 97 -7.82 -53.39 7.12
C THR A 97 -8.26 -52.44 8.25
N SER A 98 -8.70 -51.22 7.89
CA SER A 98 -10.11 -50.78 8.05
C SER A 98 -10.33 -49.32 7.59
N CYS A 99 -11.56 -49.03 7.16
CA CYS A 99 -12.01 -47.81 6.48
C CYS A 99 -11.91 -46.52 7.31
N SER A 100 -11.58 -45.42 6.61
CA SER A 100 -11.68 -44.02 7.04
C SER A 100 -13.13 -43.58 7.38
N PRO A 101 -13.29 -42.40 8.01
CA PRO A 101 -13.50 -41.23 7.18
C PRO A 101 -12.57 -40.04 7.52
N VAL A 102 -11.96 -39.54 6.44
CA VAL A 102 -11.64 -38.14 6.09
C VAL A 102 -11.30 -37.19 7.25
N SER A 103 -10.01 -37.00 7.46
CA SER A 103 -9.43 -35.81 8.10
C SER A 103 -9.42 -34.65 7.09
N ASP A 104 -10.00 -33.52 7.47
CA ASP A 104 -9.75 -32.23 6.81
C ASP A 104 -8.31 -31.80 7.14
N ASP A 105 -7.38 -32.11 6.23
CA ASP A 105 -6.06 -31.48 6.22
C ASP A 105 -6.24 -30.02 5.74
N ALA A 106 -6.13 -29.08 6.68
CA ALA A 106 -5.98 -27.68 6.36
C ALA A 106 -4.63 -27.49 5.61
N PRO A 107 -4.62 -26.93 4.40
CA PRO A 107 -3.37 -26.63 3.71
C PRO A 107 -2.60 -25.57 4.49
N GLY A 108 -1.30 -25.82 4.70
CA GLY A 108 -0.40 -24.98 5.50
C GLY A 108 -0.48 -23.50 5.11
N THR A 109 -0.86 -22.68 6.08
CA THR A 109 -0.91 -21.21 5.97
C THR A 109 0.50 -20.67 5.80
N SER A 110 0.79 -20.03 4.66
CA SER A 110 1.86 -19.03 4.64
C SER A 110 1.45 -17.90 5.60
N GLY A 111 2.39 -17.42 6.41
CA GLY A 111 2.10 -16.50 7.51
C GLY A 111 1.57 -15.15 7.01
N ALA A 112 0.57 -14.60 7.69
CA ALA A 112 0.12 -13.24 7.46
C ALA A 112 1.20 -12.22 7.90
N THR A 113 1.30 -11.08 7.22
CA THR A 113 2.31 -10.05 7.48
C THR A 113 1.66 -8.69 7.72
N ALA A 114 2.11 -7.92 8.70
CA ALA A 114 1.67 -6.54 8.93
C ALA A 114 2.87 -5.62 8.91
N LEU A 115 2.74 -4.58 8.12
CA LEU A 115 3.75 -3.59 7.87
C LEU A 115 3.23 -2.26 8.40
N ARG A 116 4.08 -1.53 9.11
CA ARG A 116 3.80 -0.15 9.49
C ARG A 116 4.82 0.77 8.86
N SER A 117 4.33 1.85 8.26
CA SER A 117 5.18 2.93 7.79
C SER A 117 5.68 3.74 9.00
N ASN A 118 6.97 4.04 9.06
CA ASN A 118 7.50 4.99 10.05
C ASN A 118 6.94 6.41 9.86
N GLN A 119 6.90 7.17 10.95
CA GLN A 119 6.59 8.59 10.87
C GLN A 119 7.80 9.37 10.33
N GLY A 120 7.57 10.18 9.29
CA GLY A 120 8.59 11.02 8.65
C GLY A 120 7.92 11.98 7.67
N PRO A 121 8.57 13.10 7.30
CA PRO A 121 7.92 14.12 6.49
C PRO A 121 7.71 13.68 5.03
N ASN A 122 6.62 14.17 4.42
CA ASN A 122 6.29 14.16 2.99
C ASN A 122 6.33 12.78 2.28
N ARG A 123 5.76 11.73 2.89
CA ARG A 123 5.90 10.33 2.43
C ARG A 123 4.86 9.82 1.42
N TYR A 124 3.98 10.66 0.87
CA TYR A 124 2.89 10.15 -0.01
C TYR A 124 3.43 9.35 -1.20
N GLY A 125 4.55 9.77 -1.79
CA GLY A 125 5.17 9.08 -2.91
C GLY A 125 5.77 7.73 -2.50
N VAL A 126 6.43 7.69 -1.33
CA VAL A 126 7.04 6.48 -0.78
C VAL A 126 5.98 5.47 -0.38
N ASN A 127 4.94 5.89 0.35
CA ASN A 127 3.90 4.98 0.80
C ASN A 127 3.13 4.36 -0.39
N LEU A 128 2.81 5.15 -1.43
CA LEU A 128 2.20 4.62 -2.66
C LEU A 128 3.15 3.71 -3.45
N ALA A 129 4.46 3.97 -3.38
CA ALA A 129 5.47 3.09 -3.97
C ALA A 129 5.53 1.74 -3.24
N VAL A 130 5.47 1.74 -1.91
CA VAL A 130 5.37 0.53 -1.08
C VAL A 130 4.13 -0.28 -1.44
N GLU A 131 2.95 0.34 -1.49
CA GLU A 131 1.74 -0.35 -1.97
C GLU A 131 1.93 -0.98 -3.36
N THR A 132 2.53 -0.24 -4.29
CA THR A 132 2.74 -0.70 -5.67
C THR A 132 3.71 -1.87 -5.71
N PHE A 133 4.80 -1.80 -4.95
CA PHE A 133 5.80 -2.83 -4.85
C PHE A 133 5.21 -4.10 -4.24
N LEU A 134 4.59 -4.01 -3.06
CA LEU A 134 3.96 -5.16 -2.39
C LEU A 134 2.92 -5.82 -3.29
N MET A 135 2.11 -5.04 -4.01
CA MET A 135 1.13 -5.59 -4.96
C MET A 135 1.78 -6.41 -6.08
N GLN A 136 3.01 -6.06 -6.48
CA GLN A 136 3.74 -6.72 -7.56
C GLN A 136 4.57 -7.92 -7.07
N THR A 137 5.06 -7.88 -5.84
CA THR A 137 6.02 -8.85 -5.31
C THR A 137 5.44 -9.81 -4.27
N ALA A 138 4.25 -9.52 -3.74
CA ALA A 138 3.61 -10.39 -2.75
C ALA A 138 3.43 -11.82 -3.28
N PRO A 139 3.78 -12.84 -2.46
CA PRO A 139 3.49 -14.24 -2.76
C PRO A 139 2.01 -14.50 -3.07
N LYS A 140 1.74 -15.58 -3.81
CA LYS A 140 0.38 -15.92 -4.30
C LYS A 140 -0.63 -16.25 -3.20
N ASP A 141 -0.17 -16.57 -2.02
CA ASP A 141 -0.92 -16.96 -0.83
C ASP A 141 -0.81 -15.93 0.30
N ALA A 142 -0.17 -14.79 0.04
CA ALA A 142 0.13 -13.81 1.07
C ALA A 142 -1.11 -13.03 1.52
N GLU A 143 -1.24 -12.88 2.84
CA GLU A 143 -2.14 -11.93 3.48
C GLU A 143 -1.30 -10.82 4.09
N ILE A 144 -1.32 -9.63 3.48
CA ILE A 144 -0.51 -8.49 3.91
C ILE A 144 -1.42 -7.36 4.35
N LEU A 145 -1.20 -6.85 5.56
CA LEU A 145 -1.71 -5.57 6.04
C LEU A 145 -0.59 -4.52 5.97
N TYR A 146 -0.87 -3.34 5.43
CA TYR A 146 0.03 -2.20 5.49
C TYR A 146 -0.70 -0.97 6.02
N LEU A 147 -0.20 -0.42 7.14
CA LEU A 147 -0.73 0.75 7.81
C LEU A 147 0.20 1.95 7.64
N TRP A 148 -0.35 3.08 7.22
CA TRP A 148 0.44 4.24 6.82
C TRP A 148 -0.34 5.56 6.90
N GLN A 149 0.39 6.67 6.96
CA GLN A 149 -0.17 8.01 7.04
C GLN A 149 0.58 8.95 6.09
N ASN A 150 -0.05 10.06 5.73
CA ASN A 150 0.58 11.08 4.89
C ASN A 150 0.44 12.45 5.55
N GLU A 151 1.43 13.30 5.33
CA GLU A 151 1.27 14.75 5.47
C GLU A 151 0.18 15.27 4.51
N PRO A 152 -0.32 16.51 4.71
CA PRO A 152 -1.39 17.11 3.90
C PRO A 152 -1.26 16.85 2.40
N VAL A 153 -2.12 15.96 1.89
CA VAL A 153 -2.13 15.53 0.49
C VAL A 153 -3.55 15.26 0.02
N VAL A 154 -3.86 15.66 -1.20
CA VAL A 154 -5.03 15.16 -1.91
C VAL A 154 -4.61 14.01 -2.82
N VAL A 155 -5.20 12.84 -2.60
CA VAL A 155 -4.96 11.63 -3.39
C VAL A 155 -6.12 11.42 -4.35
N ILE A 156 -5.85 11.51 -5.65
CA ILE A 156 -6.83 11.30 -6.71
C ILE A 156 -6.72 9.90 -7.33
N GLY A 157 -7.84 9.37 -7.81
CA GLY A 157 -7.89 8.10 -8.51
C GLY A 157 -7.16 8.13 -9.85
N LYS A 158 -6.79 6.95 -10.36
CA LYS A 158 -5.99 6.77 -11.58
C LYS A 158 -6.49 7.55 -12.80
N HIS A 159 -7.81 7.67 -12.95
CA HIS A 159 -8.45 8.27 -14.13
C HIS A 159 -9.10 9.63 -13.85
N GLN A 160 -8.86 10.23 -12.69
CA GLN A 160 -9.45 11.53 -12.34
C GLN A 160 -8.69 12.71 -12.93
N ASN A 161 -9.39 13.83 -13.07
CA ASN A 161 -8.82 15.09 -13.49
C ASN A 161 -8.54 15.98 -12.26
N PRO A 162 -7.27 16.26 -11.91
CA PRO A 162 -6.94 17.02 -10.71
C PRO A 162 -7.50 18.46 -10.75
N TRP A 163 -7.60 19.09 -11.93
CA TRP A 163 -8.13 20.45 -12.08
C TRP A 163 -9.65 20.53 -11.86
N LEU A 164 -10.37 19.43 -12.04
CA LEU A 164 -11.82 19.38 -11.79
C LEU A 164 -12.15 18.92 -10.37
N GLU A 165 -11.27 18.14 -9.76
CA GLU A 165 -11.52 17.46 -8.48
C GLU A 165 -10.96 18.24 -7.29
N CYS A 166 -10.01 19.13 -7.54
CA CYS A 166 -9.22 19.80 -6.50
C CYS A 166 -8.99 21.28 -6.82
N ARG A 167 -8.91 22.11 -5.79
CA ARG A 167 -8.41 23.50 -5.87
C ARG A 167 -6.90 23.50 -5.73
N LEU A 168 -6.21 23.25 -6.84
CA LEU A 168 -4.76 23.04 -6.88
C LEU A 168 -3.95 24.27 -6.45
N ASP A 169 -4.45 25.45 -6.77
CA ASP A 169 -3.91 26.75 -6.35
C ASP A 169 -3.93 26.89 -4.82
N VAL A 170 -5.10 26.66 -4.21
CA VAL A 170 -5.26 26.73 -2.75
C VAL A 170 -4.39 25.69 -2.04
N MET A 171 -4.31 24.47 -2.60
CA MET A 171 -3.45 23.43 -2.07
C MET A 171 -1.97 23.81 -2.10
N GLU A 172 -1.49 24.37 -3.21
CA GLU A 172 -0.10 24.79 -3.35
C GLU A 172 0.27 25.90 -2.36
N ASP A 173 -0.61 26.90 -2.22
CA ASP A 173 -0.44 28.02 -1.29
C ASP A 173 -0.44 27.59 0.19
N GLU A 174 -1.29 26.62 0.56
CA GLU A 174 -1.38 26.07 1.92
C GLU A 174 -0.36 24.92 2.16
N GLY A 175 0.50 24.61 1.19
CA GLY A 175 1.56 23.61 1.31
C GLY A 175 1.10 22.14 1.16
N ALA A 176 -0.16 21.91 0.83
CA ALA A 176 -0.68 20.58 0.51
C ALA A 176 -0.14 20.06 -0.83
N ARG A 177 -0.07 18.73 -0.97
CA ARG A 177 0.43 18.05 -2.17
C ARG A 177 -0.69 17.37 -2.95
N LEU A 178 -0.44 17.10 -4.23
CA LEU A 178 -1.28 16.21 -5.04
C LEU A 178 -0.55 14.88 -5.23
N ALA A 179 -1.28 13.77 -5.07
CA ALA A 179 -0.82 12.44 -5.44
C ALA A 179 -1.86 11.75 -6.35
N ARG A 180 -1.41 10.88 -7.26
CA ARG A 180 -2.28 10.01 -8.05
C ARG A 180 -2.00 8.56 -7.70
N ARG A 181 -3.02 7.85 -7.20
CA ARG A 181 -2.91 6.40 -6.91
C ARG A 181 -3.23 5.57 -8.14
N ASP A 182 -2.77 4.32 -8.13
CA ASP A 182 -2.98 3.38 -9.26
C ASP A 182 -4.33 2.63 -9.18
N SER A 183 -5.09 2.81 -8.10
CA SER A 183 -6.47 2.32 -7.95
C SER A 183 -7.49 3.33 -8.50
N GLY A 184 -8.74 2.88 -8.67
CA GLY A 184 -9.87 3.73 -9.05
C GLY A 184 -10.43 4.56 -7.89
N GLY A 185 -11.63 5.11 -8.08
CA GLY A 185 -12.35 5.89 -7.05
C GLY A 185 -12.13 7.40 -7.12
N GLY A 186 -12.69 8.11 -6.15
CA GLY A 186 -12.72 9.58 -6.09
C GLY A 186 -11.49 10.22 -5.43
N ALA A 187 -11.49 11.55 -5.36
CA ALA A 187 -10.47 12.32 -4.66
C ALA A 187 -10.72 12.29 -3.15
N VAL A 188 -9.65 12.15 -2.37
CA VAL A 188 -9.69 12.16 -0.90
C VAL A 188 -8.59 13.07 -0.36
N TYR A 189 -8.87 13.76 0.74
CA TYR A 189 -7.86 14.50 1.49
C TYR A 189 -7.33 13.63 2.62
N GLN A 190 -6.03 13.74 2.89
CA GLN A 190 -5.33 13.01 3.93
C GLN A 190 -4.35 13.95 4.63
N ASP A 191 -4.26 13.81 5.95
CA ASP A 191 -3.27 14.41 6.83
C ASP A 191 -2.88 13.40 7.92
N LEU A 192 -2.19 13.83 8.97
CA LEU A 192 -1.80 12.97 10.08
C LEU A 192 -2.97 12.54 10.98
N GLY A 193 -4.17 13.08 10.77
CA GLY A 193 -5.41 12.59 11.36
C GLY A 193 -6.06 11.46 10.56
N ASN A 194 -5.57 11.18 9.35
CA ASN A 194 -6.05 10.10 8.49
C ASN A 194 -5.13 8.87 8.59
N LEU A 195 -5.67 7.75 9.06
CA LEU A 195 -4.99 6.45 9.01
C LEU A 195 -5.34 5.72 7.72
N ASN A 196 -4.34 5.42 6.88
CA ASN A 196 -4.54 4.57 5.72
C ASN A 196 -4.25 3.11 6.08
N TYR A 197 -5.00 2.22 5.46
CA TYR A 197 -4.80 0.79 5.54
C TYR A 197 -4.86 0.19 4.14
N THR A 198 -4.06 -0.85 3.93
CA THR A 198 -3.97 -1.58 2.68
C THR A 198 -3.95 -3.06 3.01
N ARG A 199 -4.87 -3.83 2.44
CA ARG A 199 -4.83 -5.29 2.46
C ARG A 199 -4.47 -5.80 1.07
N ILE A 200 -3.45 -6.63 0.97
CA ILE A 200 -3.09 -7.38 -0.24
C ILE A 200 -3.34 -8.84 0.07
N THR A 201 -4.13 -9.48 -0.78
CA THR A 201 -4.64 -10.85 -0.62
C THR A 201 -4.69 -11.50 -2.00
N PRO A 202 -4.75 -12.84 -2.11
CA PRO A 202 -4.90 -13.50 -3.38
C PRO A 202 -6.15 -13.01 -4.13
N SER A 203 -6.05 -12.91 -5.45
CA SER A 203 -7.18 -12.47 -6.29
C SER A 203 -8.32 -13.47 -6.38
N GLU A 204 -7.99 -14.75 -6.15
CA GLU A 204 -8.93 -15.83 -5.99
C GLU A 204 -9.56 -15.74 -4.59
N GLY A 205 -10.89 -15.77 -4.50
CA GLY A 205 -11.59 -15.65 -3.22
C GLY A 205 -11.59 -14.24 -2.60
N PHE A 206 -11.14 -13.20 -3.32
CA PHE A 206 -11.19 -11.82 -2.83
C PHE A 206 -12.63 -11.35 -2.57
N GLU A 207 -12.91 -11.01 -1.31
CA GLU A 207 -14.16 -10.46 -0.83
C GLU A 207 -13.93 -9.08 -0.19
N PRO A 208 -14.44 -7.96 -0.77
CA PRO A 208 -14.28 -6.62 -0.21
C PRO A 208 -14.76 -6.47 1.23
N VAL A 209 -15.77 -7.27 1.60
CA VAL A 209 -16.40 -7.28 2.92
C VAL A 209 -15.44 -7.79 4.00
N ALA A 210 -14.45 -8.63 3.65
CA ALA A 210 -13.48 -9.13 4.62
C ALA A 210 -12.62 -7.98 5.20
N THR A 211 -12.11 -7.10 4.33
CA THR A 211 -11.34 -5.93 4.75
C THR A 211 -12.22 -4.94 5.51
N ALA A 212 -13.48 -4.73 5.07
CA ALA A 212 -14.42 -3.87 5.78
C ALA A 212 -14.69 -4.39 7.20
N GLY A 213 -14.85 -5.71 7.36
CA GLY A 213 -15.05 -6.37 8.65
C GLY A 213 -13.96 -6.05 9.66
N ILE A 214 -12.68 -6.17 9.26
CA ILE A 214 -11.53 -5.86 10.13
C ILE A 214 -11.64 -4.42 10.66
N ILE A 215 -11.99 -3.47 9.79
CA ILE A 215 -12.11 -2.06 10.18
C ILE A 215 -13.35 -1.82 11.05
N THR A 216 -14.50 -2.42 10.72
CA THR A 216 -15.72 -2.26 11.54
C THR A 216 -15.54 -2.87 12.93
N ASP A 217 -14.88 -4.03 13.02
CA ASP A 217 -14.61 -4.72 14.28
C ASP A 217 -13.61 -3.92 15.12
N SER A 218 -12.62 -3.29 14.47
CA SER A 218 -11.68 -2.37 15.14
C SER A 218 -12.38 -1.15 15.72
N ILE A 219 -13.30 -0.55 14.97
CA ILE A 219 -14.08 0.61 15.44
C ILE A 219 -14.98 0.20 16.62
N ALA A 220 -15.64 -0.96 16.52
CA ALA A 220 -16.50 -1.48 17.57
C ALA A 220 -15.73 -1.78 18.87
N ALA A 221 -14.50 -2.31 18.77
CA ALA A 221 -13.63 -2.55 19.92
C ALA A 221 -13.26 -1.28 20.69
N MET A 222 -13.31 -0.11 20.04
CA MET A 222 -13.14 1.21 20.70
C MET A 222 -14.41 1.73 21.38
N GLY A 223 -15.50 0.94 21.40
CA GLY A 223 -16.79 1.33 21.97
C GLY A 223 -17.60 2.28 21.09
N ILE A 224 -17.29 2.37 19.79
CA ILE A 224 -18.01 3.22 18.85
C ILE A 224 -19.15 2.41 18.21
N ASP A 225 -20.38 2.71 18.63
CA ASP A 225 -21.59 2.05 18.15
C ASP A 225 -22.09 2.60 16.79
N GLY A 226 -22.92 1.79 16.11
CA GLY A 226 -23.57 2.21 14.87
C GLY A 226 -22.63 2.26 13.66
N CYS A 227 -21.53 1.52 13.72
CA CYS A 227 -20.62 1.31 12.60
C CYS A 227 -21.20 0.30 11.60
N ALA A 228 -21.19 0.63 10.31
CA ALA A 228 -21.69 -0.25 9.25
C ALA A 228 -20.94 -0.05 7.94
N TYR A 229 -20.73 -1.15 7.21
CA TYR A 229 -20.33 -1.10 5.81
C TYR A 229 -21.53 -0.69 4.94
N SER A 230 -21.36 0.34 4.12
CA SER A 230 -22.44 1.00 3.39
C SER A 230 -22.09 1.19 1.91
N GLY A 231 -23.10 0.96 1.06
CA GLY A 231 -22.96 1.10 -0.38
C GLY A 231 -21.95 0.12 -0.97
N ARG A 232 -20.99 0.64 -1.73
CA ARG A 232 -19.98 -0.19 -2.44
C ARG A 232 -18.60 -0.14 -1.80
N ASN A 233 -18.32 0.85 -0.96
CA ASN A 233 -16.96 1.15 -0.54
C ASN A 233 -16.85 2.04 0.70
N ASP A 234 -17.96 2.40 1.36
CA ASP A 234 -17.95 3.33 2.49
C ASP A 234 -18.15 2.57 3.81
N ILE A 235 -17.53 3.04 4.89
CA ILE A 235 -17.87 2.66 6.26
C ILE A 235 -18.44 3.90 6.94
N THR A 236 -19.57 3.74 7.62
CA THR A 236 -20.29 4.83 8.28
C THR A 236 -20.45 4.56 9.77
N VAL A 237 -20.35 5.58 10.60
CA VAL A 237 -20.73 5.57 12.01
C VAL A 237 -21.93 6.49 12.16
N GLN A 238 -23.05 5.95 12.67
CA GLN A 238 -24.32 6.69 12.83
C GLN A 238 -24.78 7.39 11.54
N GLY A 239 -24.50 6.79 10.38
CA GLY A 239 -24.86 7.31 9.06
C GLY A 239 -23.84 8.29 8.45
N SER A 240 -22.86 8.78 9.21
CA SER A 240 -21.77 9.63 8.71
C SER A 240 -20.59 8.78 8.26
N LYS A 241 -20.02 9.08 7.09
CA LYS A 241 -18.89 8.31 6.54
C LYS A 241 -17.60 8.60 7.32
N VAL A 242 -16.98 7.55 7.85
CA VAL A 242 -15.69 7.61 8.56
C VAL A 242 -14.56 6.91 7.79
N SER A 243 -14.90 6.08 6.79
CA SER A 243 -13.90 5.45 5.93
C SER A 243 -14.41 5.23 4.51
N GLY A 244 -13.48 5.23 3.56
CA GLY A 244 -13.73 4.97 2.15
C GLY A 244 -12.65 4.09 1.56
N THR A 245 -13.04 3.12 0.73
CA THR A 245 -12.12 2.16 0.12
C THR A 245 -12.07 2.29 -1.40
N ALA A 246 -10.97 1.79 -1.96
CA ALA A 246 -10.79 1.51 -3.37
C ALA A 246 -9.98 0.22 -3.52
N PHE A 247 -10.06 -0.42 -4.67
CA PHE A 247 -9.29 -1.63 -4.94
C PHE A 247 -8.68 -1.63 -6.33
N LYS A 248 -7.64 -2.43 -6.50
CA LYS A 248 -6.98 -2.75 -7.75
C LYS A 248 -6.76 -4.26 -7.78
N LYS A 249 -7.18 -4.91 -8.87
CA LYS A 249 -7.05 -6.35 -9.08
C LYS A 249 -6.01 -6.63 -10.16
N THR A 250 -5.09 -7.56 -9.90
CA THR A 250 -4.26 -8.24 -10.90
C THR A 250 -4.68 -9.72 -10.99
N PRO A 251 -4.19 -10.51 -11.95
CA PRO A 251 -4.50 -11.94 -11.99
C PRO A 251 -4.08 -12.69 -10.71
N GLN A 252 -3.00 -12.26 -10.06
CA GLN A 252 -2.43 -12.91 -8.88
C GLN A 252 -3.01 -12.37 -7.57
N ASN A 253 -2.97 -11.04 -7.39
CA ASN A 253 -3.27 -10.40 -6.11
C ASN A 253 -4.35 -9.33 -6.28
N THR A 254 -5.09 -9.07 -5.21
CA THR A 254 -5.97 -7.90 -5.10
C THR A 254 -5.49 -7.02 -3.95
N LEU A 255 -5.28 -5.74 -4.25
CA LEU A 255 -5.03 -4.70 -3.27
C LEU A 255 -6.33 -3.96 -3.00
N GLN A 256 -6.76 -3.95 -1.75
CA GLN A 256 -7.84 -3.10 -1.26
C GLN A 256 -7.28 -2.16 -0.21
N HIS A 257 -7.36 -0.86 -0.46
CA HIS A 257 -6.94 0.14 0.52
C HIS A 257 -8.09 1.06 0.91
N GLY A 258 -7.93 1.77 2.01
CA GLY A 258 -8.87 2.78 2.44
C GLY A 258 -8.26 3.80 3.37
N THR A 259 -9.06 4.83 3.59
CA THR A 259 -8.81 5.91 4.55
C THR A 259 -9.68 5.68 5.77
N LEU A 260 -9.17 5.93 6.96
CA LEU A 260 -9.94 6.03 8.20
C LEU A 260 -9.76 7.42 8.79
N LEU A 261 -10.86 8.18 8.86
CA LEU A 261 -10.89 9.55 9.36
C LEU A 261 -10.89 9.50 10.89
N VAL A 262 -9.69 9.54 11.49
CA VAL A 262 -9.57 9.49 12.95
C VAL A 262 -9.74 10.88 13.53
N ASP A 263 -8.94 11.84 13.07
CA ASP A 263 -8.96 13.26 13.49
C ASP A 263 -8.47 14.19 12.36
N VAL A 264 -9.09 14.08 11.19
CA VAL A 264 -8.71 14.81 9.97
C VAL A 264 -9.20 16.26 10.04
N ASP A 265 -8.43 17.22 9.49
CA ASP A 265 -8.93 18.58 9.26
C ASP A 265 -10.01 18.58 8.15
N LEU A 266 -11.27 18.41 8.55
CA LEU A 266 -12.43 18.46 7.65
C LEU A 266 -12.65 19.85 7.03
N GLY A 267 -12.07 20.89 7.62
CA GLY A 267 -12.00 22.23 7.04
C GLY A 267 -11.09 22.24 5.82
N ALA A 268 -9.86 21.72 5.95
CA ALA A 268 -8.91 21.55 4.84
C ALA A 268 -9.48 20.65 3.74
N LEU A 269 -10.13 19.53 4.10
CA LEU A 269 -10.85 18.67 3.14
C LEU A 269 -11.85 19.48 2.31
N GLY A 270 -12.68 20.28 2.99
CA GLY A 270 -13.68 21.15 2.36
C GLY A 270 -13.08 22.31 1.57
N ARG A 271 -11.84 22.75 1.89
CA ARG A 271 -11.05 23.78 1.18
C ARG A 271 -10.24 23.23 0.00
N TYR A 272 -9.89 21.95 -0.04
CA TYR A 272 -9.08 21.43 -1.15
C TYR A 272 -9.88 20.68 -2.20
N LEU A 273 -10.96 20.00 -1.82
CA LEU A 273 -11.75 19.22 -2.77
C LEU A 273 -12.83 20.08 -3.43
N THR A 274 -13.04 19.86 -4.73
CA THR A 274 -14.15 20.44 -5.49
C THR A 274 -15.33 19.48 -5.44
N PRO A 275 -16.47 19.86 -4.82
CA PRO A 275 -17.64 18.99 -4.78
C PRO A 275 -18.22 18.76 -6.16
N ASP A 276 -18.41 17.50 -6.53
CA ASP A 276 -19.23 17.14 -7.69
C ASP A 276 -20.70 17.43 -7.39
N LYS A 277 -21.26 18.45 -8.06
CA LYS A 277 -22.66 18.88 -7.90
C LYS A 277 -23.67 17.76 -8.18
N ALA A 278 -23.43 16.92 -9.18
CA ALA A 278 -24.32 15.79 -9.50
C ALA A 278 -24.24 14.69 -8.42
N LYS A 279 -23.08 14.52 -7.80
CA LYS A 279 -22.89 13.62 -6.65
C LYS A 279 -23.52 14.20 -5.37
N LEU A 280 -23.60 15.51 -5.24
CA LEU A 280 -24.32 16.20 -4.16
C LEU A 280 -25.83 15.98 -4.28
N GLU A 281 -26.37 16.23 -5.48
CA GLU A 281 -27.79 16.06 -5.82
C GLU A 281 -28.26 14.62 -5.69
N SER A 282 -27.51 13.64 -6.23
CA SER A 282 -27.91 12.22 -6.19
C SER A 282 -27.97 11.61 -4.78
N LYS A 283 -27.32 12.21 -3.78
CA LYS A 283 -27.49 11.82 -2.36
C LYS A 283 -28.18 12.90 -1.50
N GLY A 284 -28.87 13.86 -2.13
CA GLY A 284 -29.81 14.77 -1.45
C GLY A 284 -29.21 15.71 -0.39
N VAL A 285 -27.93 16.09 -0.49
CA VAL A 285 -27.30 17.00 0.49
C VAL A 285 -26.45 18.07 -0.18
N THR A 286 -26.40 19.25 0.46
CA THR A 286 -25.87 20.49 -0.12
C THR A 286 -24.35 20.65 -0.01
N SER A 287 -23.67 19.86 0.82
CA SER A 287 -22.22 19.96 1.05
C SER A 287 -21.57 18.58 1.29
N VAL A 288 -20.29 18.43 0.92
CA VAL A 288 -19.49 17.22 1.18
C VAL A 288 -19.16 17.10 2.67
N GLN A 289 -18.99 18.22 3.38
CA GLN A 289 -18.71 18.25 4.81
C GLN A 289 -19.83 17.62 5.63
N SER A 290 -21.08 17.64 5.16
CA SER A 290 -22.20 17.02 5.87
C SER A 290 -22.30 15.50 5.69
N ARG A 291 -21.33 14.85 5.01
CA ARG A 291 -21.33 13.40 4.74
C ARG A 291 -20.26 12.63 5.49
N VAL A 292 -19.28 13.30 6.09
CA VAL A 292 -18.13 12.68 6.74
C VAL A 292 -18.00 13.14 8.19
N SER A 293 -17.46 12.29 9.05
CA SER A 293 -17.14 12.61 10.43
C SER A 293 -15.85 11.93 10.86
N ASN A 294 -15.16 12.50 11.85
CA ASN A 294 -14.00 11.89 12.47
C ASN A 294 -14.39 10.88 13.56
N LEU A 295 -13.55 9.89 13.84
CA LEU A 295 -13.76 8.96 14.95
C LEU A 295 -13.64 9.64 16.32
N VAL A 296 -12.79 10.67 16.46
CA VAL A 296 -12.67 11.42 17.74
C VAL A 296 -13.97 12.09 18.18
N GLU A 297 -14.89 12.35 17.25
CA GLU A 297 -16.24 12.88 17.57
C GLU A 297 -17.10 11.85 18.32
N HIS A 298 -16.83 10.56 18.13
CA HIS A 298 -17.56 9.44 18.74
C HIS A 298 -16.82 8.84 19.93
N CYS A 299 -15.48 8.87 19.91
CA CYS A 299 -14.63 8.41 21.00
C CYS A 299 -13.41 9.34 21.15
N PRO A 300 -13.46 10.37 22.04
CA PRO A 300 -12.40 11.38 22.13
C PRO A 300 -11.00 10.87 22.51
N SER A 301 -10.91 9.65 23.05
CA SER A 301 -9.63 9.02 23.39
C SER A 301 -8.96 8.29 22.22
N VAL A 302 -9.65 8.14 21.08
CA VAL A 302 -9.10 7.45 19.91
C VAL A 302 -7.98 8.27 19.27
N SER A 303 -6.96 7.59 18.77
CA SER A 303 -5.88 8.19 17.99
C SER A 303 -5.53 7.28 16.82
N THR A 304 -4.76 7.78 15.86
CA THR A 304 -4.30 6.96 14.72
C THR A 304 -3.44 5.79 15.18
N SER A 305 -2.65 5.95 16.25
CA SER A 305 -1.85 4.86 16.82
C SER A 305 -2.72 3.79 17.46
N ILE A 306 -3.75 4.19 18.24
CA ILE A 306 -4.69 3.25 18.88
C ILE A 306 -5.45 2.47 17.81
N MET A 307 -5.94 3.15 16.76
CA MET A 307 -6.62 2.46 15.66
C MET A 307 -5.68 1.54 14.88
N ALA A 308 -4.41 1.91 14.71
CA ALA A 308 -3.44 1.05 14.03
C ALA A 308 -3.20 -0.25 14.83
N ASP A 309 -3.04 -0.15 16.15
CA ASP A 309 -2.91 -1.29 17.06
C ASP A 309 -4.13 -2.20 17.00
N GLU A 310 -5.32 -1.62 17.02
CA GLU A 310 -6.55 -2.41 16.97
C GLU A 310 -6.78 -3.07 15.60
N ILE A 311 -6.50 -2.38 14.48
CA ILE A 311 -6.61 -2.97 13.14
C ILE A 311 -5.63 -4.12 12.97
N GLU A 312 -4.40 -3.98 13.47
CA GLU A 312 -3.42 -5.06 13.46
C GLU A 312 -3.87 -6.25 14.32
N ARG A 313 -4.43 -5.98 15.50
CA ARG A 313 -5.00 -7.01 16.39
C ARG A 313 -6.12 -7.80 15.71
N GLN A 314 -7.08 -7.11 15.08
CA GLN A 314 -8.20 -7.73 14.35
C GLN A 314 -7.73 -8.52 13.13
N PHE A 315 -6.69 -8.02 12.44
CA PHE A 315 -6.05 -8.74 11.34
C PHE A 315 -5.36 -10.02 11.84
N GLN A 316 -4.64 -9.96 12.96
CA GLN A 316 -4.02 -11.12 13.60
C GLN A 316 -5.05 -12.17 14.04
N GLU A 317 -6.16 -11.75 14.64
CA GLU A 317 -7.24 -12.67 15.04
C GLU A 317 -7.82 -13.44 13.85
N ARG A 318 -7.85 -12.82 12.66
CA ARG A 318 -8.47 -13.39 11.47
C ARG A 318 -7.50 -14.20 10.60
N TYR A 319 -6.22 -13.83 10.55
CA TYR A 319 -5.24 -14.41 9.62
C TYR A 319 -4.02 -15.05 10.30
N GLY A 320 -4.00 -15.09 11.63
CA GLY A 320 -2.96 -15.76 12.41
C GLY A 320 -1.88 -14.80 12.91
N HIS A 321 -0.78 -15.35 13.44
CA HIS A 321 0.31 -14.52 13.95
C HIS A 321 0.91 -13.67 12.83
N VAL A 322 1.24 -12.43 13.18
CA VAL A 322 1.75 -11.46 12.23
C VAL A 322 3.08 -10.92 12.72
N GLU A 323 4.09 -10.97 11.85
CA GLU A 323 5.35 -10.29 12.09
C GLU A 323 5.18 -8.79 11.79
N GLY A 324 5.30 -7.96 12.82
CA GLY A 324 5.27 -6.51 12.69
C GLY A 324 6.61 -5.98 12.17
N VAL A 325 6.60 -5.36 10.99
CA VAL A 325 7.81 -4.73 10.42
C VAL A 325 7.60 -3.22 10.30
N THR A 326 8.58 -2.48 10.80
CA THR A 326 8.64 -1.02 10.69
C THR A 326 9.54 -0.63 9.53
N LEU A 327 9.01 0.13 8.56
CA LEU A 327 9.72 0.42 7.33
C LEU A 327 10.46 1.77 7.38
N SER A 328 11.78 1.74 7.31
CA SER A 328 12.64 2.92 7.13
C SER A 328 12.60 3.43 5.69
N GLU A 329 12.51 4.75 5.50
CA GLU A 329 12.49 5.34 4.16
C GLU A 329 13.79 5.17 3.39
N SER A 330 14.94 5.32 4.06
CA SER A 330 16.25 5.13 3.42
C SER A 330 16.39 3.72 2.83
N ASP A 331 15.91 2.74 3.58
CA ASP A 331 16.07 1.32 3.25
C ASP A 331 15.09 0.95 2.14
N LEU A 332 13.87 1.47 2.19
CA LEU A 332 12.90 1.34 1.11
C LEU A 332 13.39 1.97 -0.20
N LEU A 333 13.99 3.16 -0.15
CA LEU A 333 14.46 3.85 -1.36
C LEU A 333 15.80 3.32 -1.89
N ALA A 334 16.52 2.51 -1.11
CA ALA A 334 17.67 1.75 -1.59
C ALA A 334 17.26 0.60 -2.53
N ILE A 335 16.01 0.12 -2.44
CA ILE A 335 15.47 -0.92 -3.32
C ILE A 335 15.18 -0.31 -4.71
N PRO A 336 15.82 -0.79 -5.80
CA PRO A 336 15.69 -0.17 -7.13
C PRO A 336 14.25 -0.08 -7.64
N GLU A 337 13.44 -1.12 -7.44
CA GLU A 337 12.04 -1.18 -7.88
C GLU A 337 11.17 -0.16 -7.14
N LEU A 338 11.38 -0.01 -5.83
CA LEU A 338 10.69 0.98 -5.01
C LEU A 338 11.13 2.40 -5.37
N SER A 339 12.42 2.62 -5.58
CA SER A 339 12.96 3.90 -6.03
C SER A 339 12.37 4.30 -7.39
N ALA A 340 12.30 3.36 -8.34
CA ALA A 340 11.68 3.58 -9.65
C ALA A 340 10.17 3.85 -9.54
N ALA A 341 9.46 3.09 -8.69
CA ALA A 341 8.04 3.32 -8.42
C ALA A 341 7.82 4.70 -7.80
N HIS A 342 8.63 5.09 -6.81
CA HIS A 342 8.60 6.41 -6.18
C HIS A 342 8.84 7.53 -7.19
N GLN A 343 9.89 7.43 -8.01
CA GLN A 343 10.19 8.42 -9.07
C GLN A 343 9.00 8.59 -10.02
N LYS A 344 8.39 7.47 -10.46
CA LYS A 344 7.19 7.51 -11.30
C LYS A 344 6.04 8.20 -10.59
N LEU A 345 5.69 7.76 -9.38
CA LEU A 345 4.51 8.24 -8.64
C LEU A 345 4.62 9.70 -8.22
N SER A 346 5.85 10.18 -7.98
CA SER A 346 6.16 11.58 -7.67
C SER A 346 6.29 12.47 -8.91
N SER A 347 6.44 11.88 -10.11
CA SER A 347 6.59 12.64 -11.35
C SER A 347 5.35 13.46 -11.72
N TRP A 348 5.55 14.64 -12.30
CA TRP A 348 4.45 15.46 -12.83
C TRP A 348 3.66 14.70 -13.91
N ALA A 349 4.36 13.96 -14.77
CA ALA A 349 3.77 13.17 -15.84
C ALA A 349 2.75 12.15 -15.31
N TRP A 350 2.99 11.56 -14.14
CA TRP A 350 2.03 10.68 -13.49
C TRP A 350 0.92 11.46 -12.77
N ARG A 351 1.29 12.38 -11.88
CA ARG A 351 0.33 13.07 -11.00
C ARG A 351 -0.67 13.91 -11.79
N TYR A 352 -0.20 14.67 -12.76
CA TYR A 352 -1.01 15.56 -13.60
C TYR A 352 -1.17 15.04 -15.03
N GLY A 353 -0.08 14.55 -15.64
CA GLY A 353 -0.07 14.23 -17.06
C GLY A 353 -0.88 12.99 -17.46
N HIS A 354 -1.29 12.15 -16.50
CA HIS A 354 -2.14 10.99 -16.76
C HIS A 354 -3.65 11.34 -16.79
N THR A 355 -3.98 12.63 -16.84
CA THR A 355 -5.34 13.15 -16.91
C THR A 355 -5.98 12.82 -18.27
N PRO A 356 -7.23 12.30 -18.31
CA PRO A 356 -7.96 12.12 -19.56
C PRO A 356 -8.10 13.44 -20.34
N ARG A 357 -8.31 13.37 -21.66
CA ARG A 357 -8.66 14.56 -22.45
C ARG A 357 -9.88 15.22 -21.82
N PHE A 358 -9.81 16.54 -21.64
CA PHE A 358 -10.90 17.32 -21.09
C PHE A 358 -10.95 18.69 -21.75
N GLU A 359 -12.14 19.28 -21.70
CA GLU A 359 -12.38 20.67 -22.00
C GLU A 359 -12.50 21.41 -20.67
N HIS A 360 -11.93 22.60 -20.61
CA HIS A 360 -11.99 23.44 -19.44
C HIS A 360 -12.33 24.87 -19.84
N SER A 361 -13.07 25.55 -18.98
CA SER A 361 -13.28 26.98 -19.11
C SER A 361 -12.83 27.68 -17.84
N CYS A 362 -12.08 28.76 -17.99
CA CYS A 362 -11.72 29.66 -16.91
C CYS A 362 -11.97 31.09 -17.37
N GLY A 363 -12.19 32.01 -16.44
CA GLY A 363 -12.43 33.40 -16.79
C GLY A 363 -12.22 34.35 -15.63
N SER A 364 -11.74 35.54 -15.97
CA SER A 364 -11.41 36.61 -15.03
C SER A 364 -11.95 37.93 -15.52
N ARG A 365 -12.35 38.79 -14.59
CA ARG A 365 -12.76 40.16 -14.87
C ARG A 365 -11.66 41.14 -14.48
N TYR A 366 -11.29 41.98 -15.43
CA TYR A 366 -10.34 43.06 -15.31
C TYR A 366 -11.07 44.41 -15.40
N GLY A 367 -10.37 45.50 -15.07
CA GLY A 367 -10.94 46.85 -15.14
C GLY A 367 -11.39 47.27 -16.54
N TRP A 368 -10.90 46.60 -17.58
CA TRP A 368 -11.18 46.87 -18.99
C TRP A 368 -12.11 45.83 -19.65
N GLY A 369 -12.51 44.77 -18.95
CA GLY A 369 -13.38 43.73 -19.49
C GLY A 369 -13.19 42.37 -18.81
N ARG A 370 -14.10 41.44 -19.09
CA ARG A 370 -14.02 40.02 -18.75
C ARG A 370 -13.41 39.26 -19.91
N VAL A 371 -12.53 38.30 -19.60
CA VAL A 371 -12.00 37.32 -20.55
C VAL A 371 -12.33 35.93 -20.03
N ASP A 372 -12.95 35.12 -20.88
CA ASP A 372 -13.20 33.70 -20.66
C ASP A 372 -12.39 32.90 -21.69
N ALA A 373 -11.59 31.95 -21.23
CA ALA A 373 -10.86 31.01 -22.07
C ALA A 373 -11.53 29.64 -22.00
N LEU A 374 -11.90 29.09 -23.16
CA LEU A 374 -12.28 27.69 -23.33
C LEU A 374 -11.13 26.97 -24.00
N TYR A 375 -10.63 25.89 -23.40
CA TYR A 375 -9.52 25.15 -24.00
C TYR A 375 -9.59 23.64 -23.81
N SER A 376 -8.97 22.92 -24.72
CA SER A 376 -8.78 21.47 -24.67
C SER A 376 -7.31 21.11 -24.41
N VAL A 377 -7.09 20.14 -23.51
CA VAL A 377 -5.74 19.62 -23.22
C VAL A 377 -5.60 18.23 -23.81
N ASP A 378 -4.57 18.04 -24.64
CA ASP A 378 -4.23 16.75 -25.23
C ASP A 378 -3.48 15.85 -24.21
N ARG A 379 -3.99 14.63 -24.00
CA ARG A 379 -3.43 13.69 -23.02
C ARG A 379 -2.01 13.22 -23.34
N GLN A 380 -1.69 13.03 -24.62
CA GLN A 380 -0.39 12.45 -25.00
C GLN A 380 0.74 13.48 -24.85
N SER A 381 0.45 14.72 -25.22
CA SER A 381 1.44 15.80 -25.21
C SER A 381 1.39 16.67 -23.95
N ASN A 382 0.31 16.62 -23.17
CA ASN A 382 0.01 17.58 -22.09
C ASN A 382 0.07 19.04 -22.55
N LYS A 383 -0.27 19.28 -23.83
CA LYS A 383 -0.30 20.62 -24.44
C LYS A 383 -1.74 21.04 -24.71
N LEU A 384 -1.95 22.36 -24.70
CA LEU A 384 -3.18 22.98 -25.18
C LEU A 384 -3.29 22.72 -26.68
N ARG A 385 -4.45 22.23 -27.12
CA ARG A 385 -4.68 21.88 -28.54
C ARG A 385 -5.62 22.86 -29.22
N ASP A 386 -6.67 23.25 -28.51
CA ASP A 386 -7.67 24.20 -28.99
C ASP A 386 -7.89 25.22 -27.87
N ILE A 387 -7.65 26.51 -28.11
CA ILE A 387 -7.97 27.59 -27.17
C ILE A 387 -8.89 28.55 -27.91
N SER A 388 -10.01 28.90 -27.28
CA SER A 388 -10.94 29.92 -27.72
C SER A 388 -11.09 30.94 -26.61
N LEU A 389 -10.81 32.21 -26.93
CA LEU A 389 -10.98 33.31 -26.00
C LEU A 389 -12.27 34.05 -26.35
N TYR A 390 -13.06 34.36 -25.32
CA TYR A 390 -14.26 35.17 -25.39
C TYR A 390 -14.06 36.36 -24.48
N SER A 391 -14.42 37.55 -24.94
CA SER A 391 -14.20 38.77 -24.15
C SER A 391 -15.26 39.81 -24.43
N ASP A 392 -15.61 40.58 -23.39
CA ASP A 392 -16.42 41.80 -23.51
C ASP A 392 -15.56 43.08 -23.60
N SER A 393 -14.23 42.92 -23.75
CA SER A 393 -13.27 44.02 -23.92
C SER A 393 -13.61 44.92 -25.09
N LEU A 394 -13.54 46.23 -24.86
CA LEU A 394 -13.63 47.24 -25.92
C LEU A 394 -12.39 47.30 -26.82
N CYS A 395 -11.29 46.66 -26.42
CA CYS A 395 -10.04 46.57 -27.17
C CYS A 395 -9.79 45.10 -27.58
N PRO A 396 -10.15 44.70 -28.81
CA PRO A 396 -10.01 43.32 -29.29
C PRO A 396 -8.54 42.89 -29.43
N ASP A 397 -7.63 43.83 -29.74
CA ASP A 397 -6.19 43.57 -29.90
C ASP A 397 -5.50 43.02 -28.63
N VAL A 398 -6.15 43.10 -27.46
CA VAL A 398 -5.65 42.53 -26.20
C VAL A 398 -5.98 41.04 -26.09
N ILE A 399 -6.87 40.53 -26.94
CA ILE A 399 -7.40 39.16 -26.91
C ILE A 399 -6.84 38.32 -28.06
N ASP A 400 -6.59 38.93 -29.23
CA ASP A 400 -5.93 38.31 -30.38
C ASP A 400 -4.44 38.03 -30.11
#